data_AF-A0A3N5HCS3-F1
#
_entry.id   AF-A0A3N5HCS3-F1
#
_cell.length_a   1.000
_cell.length_b   1.000
_cell.length_c   1.000
_cell.angle_alpha   90.00
_cell.angle_beta   90.00
_cell.angle_gamma   90.00
#
_symmetry.space_group_name_H-M   'P 1'
#
loop_
_entity.id
_entity.type
_entity.pdbx_description
1 polymer ?
#
loop_
_entity_poly.entity_id
_entity_poly.type
_entity_poly.pdbx_seq_one_letter_code
_entity_poly.pdbx_strand_id
1 'polypeptide(L)'
;GRPRPRSTGEARRPETAPETRGNLRYTSPRLRRPSAAGEDRQRHAELVYPGTCREGMPPGREARAWRVRVGHARITWQDRRAGLSTEQIDETVGDFVLRRADGLWAYQLAVVVDDGFQQVTDVVRGADLRESTARQVYLQTLLGLPTPRYLHLPVRVDARGEKLSKQTGAAPIDPQRGVEALDDALDFLGLGRSVADSPRDFWPEATARWARSPWI
;
A
#
# COMPACT_ATOMS: atom_id res chain seq x y z
N GLY A 1 10.87 -26.25 68.18
CA GLY A 1 11.09 -25.82 66.78
C GLY A 1 10.28 -24.56 66.54
N ARG A 2 10.93 -23.48 66.07
CA ARG A 2 10.30 -22.16 65.83
C ARG A 2 9.29 -22.22 64.66
N PRO A 3 8.24 -21.38 64.65
CA PRO A 3 7.29 -21.32 63.54
C PRO A 3 7.85 -20.50 62.37
N ARG A 4 7.55 -20.92 61.14
CA ARG A 4 7.94 -20.24 59.88
C ARG A 4 7.09 -18.98 59.66
N PRO A 5 7.64 -17.89 59.11
CA PRO A 5 6.87 -16.72 58.73
C PRO A 5 6.11 -16.94 57.40
N ARG A 6 4.96 -16.27 57.28
CA ARG A 6 4.06 -16.28 56.12
C ARG A 6 4.74 -15.63 54.91
N SER A 7 4.71 -16.29 53.76
CA SER A 7 5.09 -15.72 52.46
C SER A 7 4.01 -14.77 51.97
N THR A 8 4.29 -13.47 51.94
CA THR A 8 3.57 -12.52 51.09
C THR A 8 3.94 -12.78 49.64
N GLY A 9 2.98 -13.24 48.84
CA GLY A 9 3.16 -13.36 47.40
C GLY A 9 3.21 -11.98 46.76
N GLU A 10 4.41 -11.51 46.41
CA GLU A 10 4.59 -10.38 45.51
C GLU A 10 4.02 -10.75 44.14
N ALA A 11 3.07 -9.94 43.66
CA ALA A 11 2.57 -10.01 42.30
C ALA A 11 3.74 -9.80 41.33
N ARG A 12 4.01 -10.80 40.48
CA ARG A 12 4.96 -10.68 39.36
C ARG A 12 4.58 -9.45 38.53
N ARG A 13 5.48 -8.48 38.46
CA ARG A 13 5.41 -7.42 37.44
C ARG A 13 5.44 -8.08 36.05
N PRO A 14 4.55 -7.69 35.12
CA PRO A 14 4.67 -8.16 33.75
C PRO A 14 5.99 -7.62 33.17
N GLU A 15 6.73 -8.55 32.59
CA GLU A 15 7.98 -8.40 31.87
C GLU A 15 7.83 -7.32 30.78
N THR A 16 8.58 -6.23 30.91
CA THR A 16 8.59 -5.12 29.96
C THR A 16 9.22 -5.57 28.64
N ALA A 17 8.46 -5.46 27.55
CA ALA A 17 8.94 -5.63 26.19
C ALA A 17 10.14 -4.68 25.91
N PRO A 18 11.11 -5.10 25.07
CA PRO A 18 12.33 -4.33 24.84
C PRO A 18 12.04 -2.97 24.19
N GLU A 19 12.66 -1.92 24.73
CA GLU A 19 12.60 -0.56 24.23
C GLU A 19 13.21 -0.45 22.82
N THR A 20 12.36 -0.36 21.80
CA THR A 20 12.78 0.09 20.47
C THR A 20 12.89 1.61 20.42
N ARG A 21 14.09 2.11 20.15
CA ARG A 21 14.44 3.52 19.91
C ARG A 21 13.61 4.12 18.76
N GLY A 22 12.94 5.25 19.02
CA GLY A 22 12.45 6.23 18.02
C GLY A 22 10.92 6.31 17.83
N ASN A 23 10.35 7.50 18.08
CA ASN A 23 8.92 7.86 17.95
C ASN A 23 8.35 7.79 16.49
N LEU A 24 8.40 6.61 15.87
CA LEU A 24 7.99 6.37 14.48
C LEU A 24 6.47 6.31 14.29
N ARG A 25 5.72 6.21 15.39
CA ARG A 25 4.26 6.05 15.39
C ARG A 25 3.64 6.84 16.52
N TYR A 26 2.45 7.37 16.29
CA TYR A 26 1.62 7.90 17.35
C TYR A 26 0.16 7.56 17.07
N THR A 27 -0.63 7.62 18.13
CA THR A 27 -2.06 7.34 18.06
C THR A 27 -2.85 8.61 17.78
N SER A 28 -3.82 8.54 16.87
CA SER A 28 -4.75 9.64 16.61
C SER A 28 -6.20 9.26 16.95
N PRO A 29 -7.05 10.21 17.39
CA PRO A 29 -8.48 9.99 17.48
C PRO A 29 -9.08 9.92 16.06
N ARG A 30 -10.36 9.55 15.95
CA ARG A 30 -11.09 9.62 14.67
C ARG A 30 -11.12 11.08 14.20
N LEU A 31 -10.57 11.38 13.02
CA LEU A 31 -10.85 12.66 12.39
C LEU A 31 -12.32 12.67 12.00
N ARG A 32 -13.07 13.66 12.52
CA ARG A 32 -14.24 14.12 11.79
C ARG A 32 -13.72 14.70 10.48
N ARG A 33 -14.32 14.31 9.34
CA ARG A 33 -14.22 15.13 8.14
C ARG A 33 -14.63 16.55 8.55
N PRO A 34 -13.79 17.58 8.36
CA PRO A 34 -14.27 18.94 8.53
C PRO A 34 -15.46 19.13 7.60
N SER A 35 -16.55 19.67 8.13
CA SER A 35 -17.62 20.23 7.32
C SER A 35 -17.07 21.49 6.67
N ALA A 36 -16.46 21.36 5.49
CA ALA A 36 -16.07 22.52 4.69
C ALA A 36 -17.32 23.03 3.96
N ALA A 37 -17.63 24.31 4.17
CA ALA A 37 -18.55 25.04 3.32
C ALA A 37 -18.04 24.98 1.87
N GLY A 38 -19.00 24.88 0.94
CA GLY A 38 -18.85 24.53 -0.47
C GLY A 38 -17.55 24.92 -1.17
N GLU A 39 -16.73 23.91 -1.47
CA GLU A 39 -15.86 23.88 -2.63
C GLU A 39 -15.88 22.45 -3.18
N ASP A 40 -16.20 22.32 -4.47
CA ASP A 40 -16.26 21.07 -5.22
C ASP A 40 -14.85 20.47 -5.38
N ARG A 41 -14.36 19.82 -4.32
CA ARG A 41 -13.07 19.12 -4.33
C ARG A 41 -13.28 17.72 -4.90
N GLN A 42 -12.50 17.39 -5.94
CA GLN A 42 -12.37 16.04 -6.51
C GLN A 42 -12.44 14.98 -5.41
N ARG A 43 -13.38 14.04 -5.54
CA ARG A 43 -13.82 13.09 -4.49
C ARG A 43 -12.74 12.12 -3.97
N HIS A 44 -11.50 12.24 -4.45
CA HIS A 44 -10.39 11.32 -4.19
C HIS A 44 -9.14 11.96 -3.54
N ALA A 45 -9.10 13.27 -3.30
CA ALA A 45 -7.97 13.87 -2.60
C ALA A 45 -8.01 13.51 -1.10
N GLU A 46 -7.11 12.62 -0.67
CA GLU A 46 -6.90 12.31 0.74
C GLU A 46 -6.37 13.57 1.45
N LEU A 47 -7.12 14.10 2.42
CA LEU A 47 -6.68 15.30 3.14
C LEU A 47 -5.44 14.96 4.00
N VAL A 48 -4.35 15.71 3.78
CA VAL A 48 -3.14 15.63 4.58
C VAL A 48 -3.48 15.84 6.05
N TYR A 49 -3.04 14.92 6.91
CA TYR A 49 -3.34 15.01 8.34
C TYR A 49 -2.62 16.20 8.97
N PRO A 50 -3.32 17.11 9.69
CA PRO A 50 -2.74 18.34 10.23
C PRO A 50 -1.75 18.14 11.41
N GLY A 51 -1.41 16.90 11.78
CA GLY A 51 -0.44 16.63 12.84
C GLY A 51 -0.94 16.92 14.26
N THR A 52 -2.25 17.10 14.47
CA THR A 52 -2.82 17.53 15.77
C THR A 52 -2.54 16.60 16.96
N CYS A 53 -2.08 15.38 16.71
CA CYS A 53 -1.73 14.41 17.75
C CYS A 53 -0.25 14.02 17.75
N ARG A 54 0.61 14.72 16.99
CA ARG A 54 2.06 14.48 16.98
C ARG A 54 2.67 14.64 18.37
N GLU A 55 2.27 15.66 19.13
CA GLU A 55 2.85 15.95 20.44
C GLU A 55 2.06 15.33 21.62
N GLY A 56 1.13 14.41 21.32
CA GLY A 56 0.31 13.75 22.33
C GLY A 56 -1.18 13.83 22.03
N MET A 57 -1.95 13.04 22.78
CA MET A 57 -3.41 13.00 22.65
C MET A 57 -4.04 14.18 23.40
N PRO A 58 -4.99 14.92 22.81
CA PRO A 58 -5.72 15.94 23.55
C PRO A 58 -6.45 15.35 24.77
N PRO A 59 -6.58 16.08 25.88
CA PRO A 59 -7.28 15.61 27.08
C PRO A 59 -8.69 15.09 26.76
N GLY A 60 -9.08 13.98 27.39
CA GLY A 60 -10.41 13.37 27.19
C GLY A 60 -10.62 12.67 25.84
N ARG A 61 -9.55 12.45 25.06
CA ARG A 61 -9.60 11.69 23.80
C ARG A 61 -8.85 10.37 23.94
N GLU A 62 -9.37 9.35 23.26
CA GLU A 62 -8.74 8.03 23.21
C GLU A 62 -8.05 7.79 21.87
N ALA A 63 -6.90 7.12 21.96
CA ALA A 63 -6.19 6.55 20.83
C ALA A 63 -7.07 5.52 20.10
N ARG A 64 -7.37 5.75 18.82
CA ARG A 64 -8.17 4.82 18.01
C ARG A 64 -7.47 4.38 16.73
N ALA A 65 -6.67 5.23 16.11
CA ALA A 65 -5.89 4.90 14.92
C ALA A 65 -4.40 5.06 15.21
N TRP A 66 -3.56 4.34 14.46
CA TRP A 66 -2.11 4.53 14.44
C TRP A 66 -1.72 5.25 13.17
N ARG A 67 -0.84 6.23 13.27
CA ARG A 67 -0.23 6.91 12.12
C ARG A 67 1.28 6.78 12.17
N VAL A 68 1.89 6.74 10.99
CA VAL A 68 3.33 6.95 10.87
C VAL A 68 3.61 8.45 10.94
N ARG A 69 4.64 8.84 11.67
CA ARG A 69 5.14 10.22 11.64
C ARG A 69 6.02 10.37 10.40
N VAL A 70 5.56 11.17 9.44
CA VAL A 70 6.33 11.55 8.26
C VAL A 70 7.09 12.83 8.58
N GLY A 71 8.42 12.70 8.67
CA GLY A 71 9.33 13.85 8.72
C GLY A 71 9.55 14.44 7.32
N HIS A 72 10.45 15.40 7.18
CA HIS A 72 10.83 15.92 5.86
C HIS A 72 11.40 14.78 5.00
N ALA A 73 10.65 14.33 4.00
CA ALA A 73 10.93 13.09 3.30
C ALA A 73 10.71 13.24 1.79
N ARG A 74 11.83 13.31 1.07
CA ARG A 74 11.86 13.18 -0.39
C ARG A 74 12.10 11.73 -0.76
N ILE A 75 11.12 11.11 -1.40
CA ILE A 75 11.18 9.72 -1.82
C ILE A 75 11.35 9.67 -3.33
N THR A 76 12.42 9.02 -3.77
CA THR A 76 12.71 8.78 -5.17
C THR A 76 12.68 7.29 -5.44
N TRP A 77 11.96 6.87 -6.49
CA TRP A 77 11.90 5.46 -6.90
C TRP A 77 11.86 5.33 -8.42
N GLN A 78 12.31 4.19 -8.92
CA GLN A 78 12.30 3.86 -10.34
C GLN A 78 11.09 2.98 -10.66
N ASP A 79 10.27 3.42 -11.62
CA ASP A 79 9.32 2.56 -12.30
C ASP A 79 9.90 2.12 -13.65
N ARG A 80 9.86 0.82 -13.94
CA ARG A 80 10.43 0.29 -15.19
C ARG A 80 9.69 0.72 -16.47
N ARG A 81 8.43 1.15 -16.36
CA ARG A 81 7.65 1.67 -17.50
C ARG A 81 7.55 3.20 -17.47
N ALA A 82 7.29 3.78 -16.32
CA ALA A 82 7.02 5.21 -16.17
C ALA A 82 8.26 6.06 -15.84
N GLY A 83 9.42 5.44 -15.62
CA GLY A 83 10.67 6.14 -15.33
C GLY A 83 10.86 6.52 -13.86
N LEU A 84 11.86 7.36 -13.62
CA LEU A 84 12.19 7.88 -12.29
C LEU A 84 11.07 8.80 -11.79
N SER A 85 10.61 8.58 -10.56
CA SER A 85 9.61 9.40 -9.89
C SER A 85 10.16 9.91 -8.57
N THR A 86 9.86 11.16 -8.22
CA THR A 86 10.24 11.76 -6.95
C THR A 86 9.05 12.47 -6.33
N GLU A 87 8.82 12.26 -5.04
CA GLU A 87 7.70 12.84 -4.30
C GLU A 87 8.18 13.36 -2.93
N GLN A 88 7.73 14.54 -2.54
CA GLN A 88 7.94 15.11 -1.21
C GLN A 88 6.75 14.71 -0.33
N ILE A 89 6.86 13.58 0.35
CA ILE A 89 5.68 12.91 0.93
C ILE A 89 5.12 13.60 2.17
N ASP A 90 5.90 14.43 2.88
CA ASP A 90 5.38 15.27 3.96
C ASP A 90 4.42 16.36 3.46
N GLU A 91 4.57 16.80 2.21
CA GLU A 91 3.70 17.79 1.57
C GLU A 91 2.50 17.14 0.89
N THR A 92 2.70 16.02 0.19
CA THR A 92 1.66 15.37 -0.61
C THR A 92 0.77 14.42 0.19
N VAL A 93 1.29 13.79 1.25
CA VAL A 93 0.59 12.77 2.03
C VAL A 93 0.52 13.14 3.52
N GLY A 94 1.64 13.58 4.09
CA GLY A 94 1.84 13.76 5.53
C GLY A 94 1.67 12.46 6.32
N ASP A 95 1.30 12.58 7.60
CA ASP A 95 1.16 11.42 8.48
C ASP A 95 -0.02 10.53 8.09
N PHE A 96 0.26 9.39 7.46
CA PHE A 96 -0.77 8.46 7.02
C PHE A 96 -1.03 7.33 8.02
N VAL A 97 -2.21 6.72 7.89
CA VAL A 97 -2.70 5.69 8.80
C VAL A 97 -1.96 4.37 8.57
N LEU A 98 -1.50 3.76 9.67
CA LEU A 98 -1.00 2.38 9.72
C LEU A 98 -2.07 1.41 10.23
N ARG A 99 -2.84 1.82 11.24
CA ARG A 99 -3.96 1.05 11.79
C ARG A 99 -5.18 1.94 11.93
N ARG A 100 -6.30 1.50 11.38
CA ARG A 100 -7.56 2.23 11.38
C ARG A 100 -8.26 2.12 12.73
N ALA A 101 -9.25 3.00 12.94
CA ALA A 101 -10.07 3.04 14.16
C ALA A 101 -10.95 1.81 14.38
N ASP A 102 -11.25 1.06 13.31
CA ASP A 102 -11.95 -0.23 13.35
C ASP A 102 -11.00 -1.40 13.63
N GLY A 103 -9.71 -1.14 13.89
CA GLY A 103 -8.71 -2.13 14.23
C GLY A 103 -8.01 -2.75 13.03
N LEU A 104 -8.46 -2.51 11.79
CA LEU A 104 -7.87 -3.04 10.56
C LEU A 104 -6.54 -2.35 10.22
N TRP A 105 -5.56 -3.12 9.76
CA TRP A 105 -4.30 -2.60 9.24
C TRP A 105 -4.51 -1.93 7.88
N ALA A 106 -3.84 -0.80 7.66
CA ALA A 106 -3.88 -0.11 6.39
C ALA A 106 -3.09 -0.90 5.33
N TYR A 107 -3.58 -0.86 4.10
CA TYR A 107 -2.93 -1.48 2.93
C TYR A 107 -1.44 -1.13 2.83
N GLN A 108 -1.08 0.12 3.13
CA GLN A 108 0.30 0.60 3.05
C GLN A 108 1.26 -0.19 3.95
N LEU A 109 0.84 -0.54 5.16
CA LEU A 109 1.68 -1.32 6.07
C LEU A 109 1.64 -2.81 5.72
N ALA A 110 0.45 -3.35 5.45
CA ALA A 110 0.27 -4.77 5.18
C ALA A 110 1.16 -5.23 4.02
N VAL A 111 1.08 -4.55 2.87
CA VAL A 111 1.88 -4.92 1.69
C VAL A 111 3.37 -4.82 1.95
N VAL A 112 3.84 -3.77 2.61
CA VAL A 112 5.28 -3.59 2.87
C VAL A 112 5.82 -4.71 3.75
N VAL A 113 5.09 -5.11 4.79
CA VAL A 113 5.49 -6.17 5.70
C VAL A 113 5.45 -7.53 4.99
N ASP A 114 4.38 -7.81 4.25
CA ASP A 114 4.20 -9.09 3.55
C ASP A 114 5.25 -9.25 2.43
N ASP A 115 5.47 -8.23 1.60
CA ASP A 115 6.50 -8.23 0.55
C ASP A 115 7.90 -8.44 1.14
N GLY A 116 8.20 -7.76 2.25
CA GLY A 116 9.48 -7.91 2.96
C GLY A 116 9.68 -9.30 3.54
N PHE A 117 8.63 -9.88 4.14
CA PHE A 117 8.65 -11.23 4.70
C PHE A 117 8.80 -12.30 3.61
N GLN A 118 8.11 -12.13 2.47
CA GLN A 118 8.16 -13.05 1.34
C GLN A 118 9.37 -12.82 0.41
N GLN A 119 10.21 -11.82 0.71
CA GLN A 119 11.39 -11.46 -0.08
C GLN A 119 11.05 -11.13 -1.54
N VAL A 120 9.94 -10.42 -1.76
CA VAL A 120 9.51 -9.99 -3.10
C VAL A 120 10.56 -9.05 -3.70
N THR A 121 11.06 -9.40 -4.89
CA THR A 121 12.06 -8.60 -5.62
C THR A 121 11.44 -7.67 -6.66
N ASP A 122 10.23 -8.01 -7.13
CA ASP A 122 9.56 -7.39 -8.26
C ASP A 122 8.07 -7.22 -7.96
N VAL A 123 7.61 -5.97 -7.95
CA VAL A 123 6.19 -5.64 -7.80
C VAL A 123 5.65 -5.19 -9.16
N VAL A 124 4.85 -6.07 -9.78
CA VAL A 124 4.14 -5.80 -11.04
C VAL A 124 2.66 -5.64 -10.72
N ARG A 125 2.09 -4.44 -10.90
CA ARG A 125 0.70 -4.14 -10.53
C ARG A 125 0.11 -3.02 -11.40
N GLY A 126 -1.20 -2.76 -11.30
CA GLY A 126 -1.86 -1.69 -12.05
C GLY A 126 -1.39 -0.28 -11.66
N ALA A 127 -1.35 0.64 -12.62
CA ALA A 127 -0.92 2.02 -12.44
C ALA A 127 -1.81 2.86 -11.53
N ASP A 128 -3.02 2.40 -11.23
CA ASP A 128 -3.89 2.96 -10.20
C ASP A 128 -3.28 2.90 -8.78
N LEU A 129 -2.31 2.01 -8.56
CA LEU A 129 -1.61 1.89 -7.28
C LEU A 129 -0.28 2.67 -7.24
N ARG A 130 0.08 3.39 -8.32
CA ARG A 130 1.37 4.09 -8.42
C ARG A 130 1.56 5.12 -7.32
N GLU A 131 0.52 5.90 -6.98
CA GLU A 131 0.55 6.92 -5.93
C GLU A 131 0.72 6.36 -4.51
N SER A 132 0.60 5.03 -4.32
CA SER A 132 0.93 4.39 -3.05
C SER A 132 2.42 4.10 -2.90
N THR A 133 3.19 4.15 -3.98
CA THR A 133 4.58 3.66 -3.99
C THR A 133 5.49 4.48 -3.11
N ALA A 134 5.41 5.81 -3.13
CA ALA A 134 6.25 6.66 -2.28
C ALA A 134 6.05 6.37 -0.78
N ARG A 135 4.79 6.19 -0.35
CA ARG A 135 4.45 5.78 1.03
C ARG A 135 5.04 4.43 1.41
N GLN A 136 4.98 3.47 0.50
CA GLN A 136 5.49 2.11 0.72
C GLN A 136 7.02 2.08 0.78
N VAL A 137 7.70 2.80 -0.12
CA VAL A 137 9.16 2.96 -0.10
C VAL A 137 9.63 3.66 1.18
N TYR A 138 8.88 4.66 1.64
CA TYR A 138 9.16 5.30 2.93
C TYR A 138 9.05 4.31 4.10
N LEU A 139 7.98 3.50 4.15
CA LEU A 139 7.82 2.48 5.18
C LEU A 139 8.90 1.41 5.11
N GLN A 140 9.30 0.95 3.91
CA GLN A 140 10.39 0.00 3.74
C GLN A 140 11.68 0.56 4.36
N THR A 141 12.00 1.83 4.08
CA THR A 141 13.14 2.53 4.67
C THR A 141 13.07 2.56 6.20
N LEU A 142 11.92 2.92 6.77
CA LEU A 142 11.73 2.96 8.23
C LEU A 142 11.83 1.59 8.90
N LEU A 143 11.46 0.53 8.19
CA LEU A 143 11.46 -0.85 8.69
C LEU A 143 12.75 -1.61 8.38
N GLY A 144 13.69 -1.00 7.65
CA GLY A 144 14.92 -1.67 7.21
C GLY A 144 14.66 -2.80 6.20
N LEU A 145 13.59 -2.70 5.41
CA LEU A 145 13.21 -3.69 4.40
C LEU A 145 13.76 -3.29 3.02
N PRO A 146 14.08 -4.27 2.14
CA PRO A 146 14.53 -3.97 0.79
C PRO A 146 13.42 -3.31 -0.03
N THR A 147 13.82 -2.43 -0.96
CA THR A 147 12.91 -1.85 -1.95
C THR A 147 12.86 -2.72 -3.21
N PRO A 148 11.70 -3.26 -3.60
CA PRO A 148 11.57 -4.07 -4.81
C PRO A 148 11.60 -3.20 -6.08
N ARG A 149 11.78 -3.85 -7.23
CA ARG A 149 11.67 -3.22 -8.55
C ARG A 149 10.20 -3.06 -8.92
N TYR A 150 9.77 -1.83 -9.20
CA TYR A 150 8.37 -1.55 -9.56
C TYR A 150 8.15 -1.55 -11.08
N LEU A 151 7.01 -2.09 -11.49
CA LEU A 151 6.46 -1.97 -12.83
C LEU A 151 4.94 -1.75 -12.73
N HIS A 152 4.49 -0.55 -13.06
CA HIS A 152 3.06 -0.22 -13.07
C HIS A 152 2.46 -0.39 -14.48
N LEU A 153 1.60 -1.39 -14.63
CA LEU A 153 0.88 -1.73 -15.86
C LEU A 153 -0.27 -0.75 -16.13
N PRO A 154 -0.57 -0.45 -17.41
CA PRO A 154 -1.72 0.37 -17.75
C PRO A 154 -3.01 -0.26 -17.21
N VAL A 155 -3.97 0.59 -16.85
CA VAL A 155 -5.28 0.16 -16.35
C VAL A 155 -6.29 0.37 -17.47
N ARG A 156 -7.10 -0.66 -17.76
CA ARG A 156 -8.17 -0.54 -18.75
C ARG A 156 -9.22 0.46 -18.28
N VAL A 157 -9.58 1.38 -19.17
CA VAL A 157 -10.64 2.37 -18.97
C VAL A 157 -11.74 2.16 -20.01
N ASP A 158 -12.95 2.61 -19.72
CA ASP A 158 -14.06 2.60 -20.67
C ASP A 158 -13.95 3.76 -21.68
N ALA A 159 -14.93 3.87 -22.58
CA ALA A 159 -14.96 4.93 -23.60
C ALA A 159 -15.08 6.35 -23.01
N ARG A 160 -15.44 6.49 -21.73
CA ARG A 160 -15.52 7.76 -21.01
C ARG A 160 -14.27 8.04 -20.17
N GLY A 161 -13.27 7.14 -20.20
CA GLY A 161 -12.04 7.24 -19.44
C GLY A 161 -12.15 6.73 -18.00
N GLU A 162 -13.29 6.13 -17.61
CA GLU A 162 -13.50 5.60 -16.26
C GLU A 162 -12.85 4.21 -16.14
N LYS A 163 -12.24 3.92 -14.99
CA LYS A 163 -11.60 2.62 -14.75
C LYS A 163 -12.62 1.48 -14.92
N LEU A 164 -12.31 0.53 -15.79
CA LEU A 164 -13.10 -0.70 -15.91
C LEU A 164 -12.96 -1.49 -14.60
N SER A 165 -14.07 -1.66 -13.90
CA SER A 165 -14.17 -2.32 -12.62
C SER A 165 -15.49 -3.08 -12.55
N LYS A 166 -15.59 -4.03 -11.62
CA LYS A 166 -16.87 -4.70 -11.33
C LYS A 166 -17.98 -3.72 -10.97
N GLN A 167 -17.64 -2.54 -10.43
CA GLN A 167 -18.59 -1.48 -10.10
C GLN A 167 -19.03 -0.66 -11.32
N THR A 168 -18.22 -0.60 -12.38
CA THR A 168 -18.55 0.07 -13.64
C THR A 168 -19.15 -0.87 -14.69
N GLY A 169 -19.57 -2.08 -14.28
CA GLY A 169 -20.28 -3.02 -15.14
C GLY A 169 -19.38 -3.80 -16.11
N ALA A 170 -18.07 -3.88 -15.84
CA ALA A 170 -17.19 -4.74 -16.64
C ALA A 170 -17.67 -6.20 -16.58
N ALA A 171 -17.87 -6.81 -17.75
CA ALA A 171 -18.27 -8.21 -17.84
C ALA A 171 -17.22 -9.10 -17.15
N PRO A 172 -17.65 -10.15 -16.41
CA PRO A 172 -16.72 -11.12 -15.87
C PRO A 172 -15.96 -11.82 -17.01
N ILE A 173 -14.75 -12.27 -16.72
CA ILE A 173 -14.00 -13.12 -17.66
C ILE A 173 -14.78 -14.44 -17.80
N ASP A 174 -15.12 -14.78 -19.03
CA ASP A 174 -15.67 -16.10 -19.37
C ASP A 174 -14.52 -17.11 -19.50
N PRO A 175 -14.41 -18.11 -18.61
CA PRO A 175 -13.36 -19.12 -18.69
C PRO A 175 -13.39 -19.94 -19.99
N GLN A 176 -14.55 -20.05 -20.65
CA GLN A 176 -14.67 -20.76 -21.93
C GLN A 176 -13.99 -20.01 -23.07
N ARG A 177 -13.80 -18.69 -22.93
CA ARG A 177 -13.09 -17.82 -23.87
C ARG A 177 -11.77 -17.33 -23.29
N GLY A 178 -11.12 -18.15 -22.46
CA GLY A 178 -9.92 -17.77 -21.72
C GLY A 178 -8.76 -17.34 -22.62
N VAL A 179 -8.57 -18.01 -23.76
CA VAL A 179 -7.51 -17.66 -24.73
C VAL A 179 -7.76 -16.31 -25.38
N GLU A 180 -9.01 -16.02 -25.75
CA GLU A 180 -9.38 -14.71 -26.30
C GLU A 180 -9.17 -13.58 -25.27
N ALA A 181 -9.53 -13.82 -24.00
CA ALA A 181 -9.30 -12.85 -22.93
C ALA A 181 -7.79 -12.61 -22.67
N LEU A 182 -6.97 -13.66 -22.80
CA LEU A 182 -5.52 -13.58 -22.70
C LEU A 182 -4.91 -12.82 -23.89
N ASP A 183 -5.41 -13.07 -25.11
CA ASP A 183 -5.01 -12.35 -26.32
C ASP A 183 -5.32 -10.85 -26.21
N ASP A 184 -6.53 -10.52 -25.79
CA ASP A 184 -6.98 -9.15 -25.51
C ASP A 184 -6.09 -8.45 -24.47
N ALA A 185 -5.62 -9.19 -23.46
CA ALA A 185 -4.71 -8.64 -22.45
C ALA A 185 -3.31 -8.40 -23.04
N LEU A 186 -2.80 -9.31 -23.88
CA LEU A 186 -1.50 -9.18 -24.54
C LEU A 186 -1.47 -7.99 -25.51
N ASP A 187 -2.54 -7.84 -26.29
CA ASP A 187 -2.77 -6.71 -27.20
C ASP A 187 -2.86 -5.40 -26.44
N PHE A 188 -3.61 -5.37 -25.33
CA PHE A 188 -3.74 -4.20 -24.46
C PHE A 188 -2.39 -3.77 -23.83
N LEU A 189 -1.52 -4.72 -23.54
CA LEU A 189 -0.15 -4.43 -23.07
C LEU A 189 0.75 -3.90 -24.20
N GLY A 190 0.31 -3.93 -25.46
CA GLY A 190 1.11 -3.56 -26.62
C GLY A 190 2.12 -4.63 -27.02
N LEU A 191 1.89 -5.88 -26.60
CA LEU A 191 2.73 -7.03 -26.95
C LEU A 191 2.19 -7.80 -28.19
N GLY A 192 1.17 -7.23 -28.84
CA GLY A 192 0.50 -7.75 -30.03
C GLY A 192 -0.37 -8.97 -29.76
N ARG A 193 -1.20 -9.34 -30.74
CA ARG A 193 -2.07 -10.51 -30.66
C ARG A 193 -1.31 -11.83 -30.88
N SER A 194 -1.76 -12.88 -30.21
CA SER A 194 -1.35 -14.28 -30.37
C SER A 194 -2.30 -14.99 -31.33
N VAL A 195 -1.79 -16.01 -32.01
CA VAL A 195 -2.59 -16.94 -32.83
C VAL A 195 -2.80 -18.27 -32.12
N ALA A 196 -2.49 -18.34 -30.82
CA ALA A 196 -2.68 -19.55 -30.03
C ALA A 196 -4.17 -19.83 -29.83
N ASP A 197 -4.55 -21.10 -29.94
CA ASP A 197 -5.92 -21.57 -29.72
C ASP A 197 -6.09 -22.22 -28.33
N SER A 198 -5.00 -22.33 -27.56
CA SER A 198 -4.99 -22.95 -26.25
C SER A 198 -4.08 -22.20 -25.26
N PRO A 199 -4.36 -22.25 -23.93
CA PRO A 199 -3.46 -21.66 -22.94
C PRO A 199 -2.05 -22.27 -22.97
N ARG A 200 -1.94 -23.56 -23.33
CA ARG A 200 -0.66 -24.27 -23.43
C ARG A 200 0.24 -23.62 -24.48
N ASP A 201 -0.33 -23.20 -25.60
CA ASP A 201 0.42 -22.60 -26.71
C ASP A 201 0.59 -21.08 -26.53
N PHE A 202 -0.37 -20.44 -25.86
CA PHE A 202 -0.33 -19.01 -25.55
C PHE A 202 0.85 -18.65 -24.63
N TRP A 203 1.06 -19.39 -23.54
CA TRP A 203 2.02 -18.98 -22.50
C TRP A 203 3.47 -18.87 -22.98
N PRO A 204 4.05 -19.85 -23.70
CA PRO A 204 5.42 -19.74 -24.20
C PRO A 204 5.63 -18.50 -25.07
N GLU A 205 4.68 -18.20 -25.94
CA GLU A 205 4.71 -17.02 -26.81
C GLU A 205 4.59 -15.72 -26.00
N ALA A 206 3.59 -15.62 -25.14
CA ALA A 206 3.34 -14.43 -24.33
C ALA A 206 4.52 -14.12 -23.38
N THR A 207 5.07 -15.14 -22.72
CA THR A 207 6.24 -14.98 -21.85
C THR A 207 7.48 -14.55 -22.63
N ALA A 208 7.70 -15.11 -23.83
CA ALA A 208 8.83 -14.70 -24.68
C ALA A 208 8.70 -13.24 -25.15
N ARG A 209 7.49 -12.78 -25.47
CA ARG A 209 7.21 -11.37 -25.83
C ARG A 209 7.39 -10.45 -24.62
N TRP A 210 6.89 -10.84 -23.45
CA TRP A 210 7.08 -10.11 -22.20
C TRP A 210 8.57 -9.94 -21.84
N ALA A 211 9.37 -11.01 -21.94
CA ALA A 211 10.79 -10.98 -21.65
C ALA A 211 11.60 -10.06 -22.61
N ARG A 212 11.07 -9.76 -23.80
CA ARG A 212 11.65 -8.81 -24.76
C ARG A 212 11.02 -7.42 -24.69
N SER A 213 10.05 -7.22 -23.80
CA SER A 213 9.41 -5.92 -23.63
C SER A 213 10.42 -4.89 -23.11
N PRO A 214 10.23 -3.59 -23.38
CA PRO A 214 11.18 -2.56 -22.94
C PRO A 214 11.17 -2.32 -21.42
N TRP A 215 10.37 -3.06 -20.65
CA TRP A 215 10.23 -2.90 -19.20
C TRP A 215 10.87 -4.03 -18.39
N ILE A 216 11.47 -5.02 -19.04
CA ILE A 216 12.18 -6.15 -18.40
C ILE A 216 13.68 -5.98 -18.58
#